data_AF-A0A8H7DLH9-F1
#
_entry.id   AF-A0A8H7DLH9-F1
#
_cell.length_a   1.000
_cell.length_b   1.000
_cell.length_c   1.000
_cell.angle_alpha   90.00
_cell.angle_beta   90.00
_cell.angle_gamma   90.00
#
_symmetry.space_group_name_H-M   'P 1'
#
loop_
_entity.id
_entity.type
_entity.pdbx_description
1 polymer ?
#
loop_
_entity_poly.entity_id
_entity_poly.type
_entity_poly.pdbx_seq_one_letter_code
_entity_poly.pdbx_strand_id
1 'polypeptide(L)'
;MASEHKGSQKCNENKKKRAAELSANNAKGFFKKYFTTASASTSIVPSQVSIPETIQQYPRTAPSGHSSDAQAPQKPPCPKGVALVRQFRQRINLIPAAVAPASSEHPLTRFAGPPAVGNDEDAWEIYDGPLNTLLQQPEDKLRDLVRTGEKGLLGLCNFLESLVVDHGVMGALFEGKLERLMQAIDAVAPVVHETMPTGPQDVAQAIDVDSLSEATEPICSCTSELPSRKYSCMGYLIPIPEGRSAHSAWPFGLHDKLGDPWDYTVRSGSLFIHARTCKQQITHPNSSCCACRELENDSSLGGIVERIENGVHDNAPLAYQSHEGLVNKVQCKTRQNEALRLQALNDTHKLATKSRTMALFKQFIMAVGSGKVERVDRLVRVTMARGRQYCDCCIQHSGSSAPPSGTPLW
;
A
#
# COMPACT_ATOMS: atom_id res chain seq x y z
N MET A 1 1.24 3.86 -38.42
CA MET A 1 2.37 3.05 -37.92
C MET A 1 3.54 3.98 -37.63
N ALA A 2 4.11 3.95 -36.42
CA ALA A 2 5.31 4.72 -36.08
C ALA A 2 6.45 3.74 -35.78
N SER A 3 7.50 3.73 -36.59
CA SER A 3 8.65 2.84 -36.42
C SER A 3 9.59 3.37 -35.33
N GLU A 4 9.71 2.65 -34.22
CA GLU A 4 10.71 2.95 -33.19
C GLU A 4 12.13 2.75 -33.75
N HIS A 5 12.84 3.84 -34.02
CA HIS A 5 14.23 3.82 -34.51
C HIS A 5 15.27 3.46 -33.41
N LYS A 6 15.03 2.35 -32.71
CA LYS A 6 15.99 1.73 -31.79
C LYS A 6 17.22 1.26 -32.57
N GLY A 7 18.40 1.77 -32.22
CA GLY A 7 19.69 1.33 -32.78
C GLY A 7 20.38 2.27 -33.77
N SER A 8 19.80 3.43 -34.13
CA SER A 8 20.51 4.39 -34.99
C SER A 8 21.81 4.89 -34.34
N GLN A 9 22.86 5.13 -35.14
CA GLN A 9 24.17 5.60 -34.64
C GLN A 9 24.05 6.84 -33.75
N LYS A 10 23.22 7.80 -34.18
CA LYS A 10 22.92 9.06 -33.46
C LYS A 10 22.29 8.83 -32.08
N CYS A 11 21.52 7.75 -31.91
CA CYS A 11 20.97 7.33 -30.61
C CYS A 11 22.08 6.79 -29.69
N ASN A 12 23.00 5.97 -30.22
CA ASN A 12 24.14 5.43 -29.47
C ASN A 12 25.14 6.53 -29.06
N GLU A 13 25.38 7.53 -29.92
CA GLU A 13 26.20 8.71 -29.61
C GLU A 13 25.57 9.55 -28.48
N ASN A 14 24.28 9.86 -28.56
CA ASN A 14 23.56 10.56 -27.49
C ASN A 14 23.56 9.77 -26.16
N LYS A 15 23.46 8.43 -26.22
CA LYS A 15 23.53 7.55 -25.05
C LYS A 15 24.93 7.57 -24.41
N LYS A 16 26.01 7.54 -25.21
CA LYS A 16 27.39 7.74 -24.74
C LYS A 16 27.59 9.12 -24.12
N LYS A 17 27.10 10.18 -24.75
CA LYS A 17 27.22 11.57 -24.24
C LYS A 17 26.56 11.73 -22.87
N ARG A 18 25.31 11.29 -22.70
CA ARG A 18 24.61 11.31 -21.40
C ARG A 18 25.34 10.51 -20.32
N ALA A 19 25.92 9.37 -20.65
CA ALA A 19 26.71 8.57 -19.69
C ALA A 19 27.98 9.30 -19.22
N ALA A 20 28.68 10.00 -20.13
CA ALA A 20 29.84 10.82 -19.78
C ALA A 20 29.46 12.02 -18.88
N GLU A 21 28.36 12.70 -19.18
CA GLU A 21 27.83 13.83 -18.39
C GLU A 21 27.44 13.41 -16.96
N LEU A 22 26.77 12.26 -16.81
CA LEU A 22 26.45 11.65 -15.52
C LEU A 22 27.69 11.29 -14.71
N SER A 23 28.73 10.72 -15.36
CA SER A 23 30.00 10.40 -14.71
C SER A 23 30.72 11.67 -14.20
N ALA A 24 30.81 12.70 -15.04
CA ALA A 24 31.45 13.97 -14.70
C ALA A 24 30.75 14.71 -13.54
N ASN A 25 29.42 14.65 -13.47
CA ASN A 25 28.66 15.27 -12.38
C ASN A 25 28.82 14.51 -11.05
N ASN A 26 28.85 13.16 -11.08
CA ASN A 26 29.15 12.37 -9.88
C ASN A 26 30.57 12.63 -9.34
N ALA A 27 31.57 12.74 -10.22
CA ALA A 27 32.95 13.07 -9.82
C ALA A 27 33.04 14.44 -9.10
N LYS A 28 32.35 15.47 -9.62
CA LYS A 28 32.27 16.81 -9.00
C LYS A 28 31.53 16.78 -7.66
N GLY A 29 30.49 15.96 -7.54
CA GLY A 29 29.74 15.78 -6.29
C GLY A 29 30.53 15.10 -5.17
N PHE A 30 31.50 14.25 -5.52
CA PHE A 30 32.30 13.50 -4.54
C PHE A 30 33.21 14.40 -3.71
N PHE A 31 34.04 15.24 -4.35
CA PHE A 31 35.02 16.09 -3.65
C PHE A 31 34.38 17.10 -2.68
N LYS A 32 33.21 17.65 -3.02
CA LYS A 32 32.58 18.71 -2.21
C LYS A 32 32.06 18.21 -0.83
N LYS A 33 31.91 16.89 -0.64
CA LYS A 33 31.44 16.29 0.63
C LYS A 33 32.53 16.03 1.68
N TYR A 34 33.82 16.15 1.33
CA TYR A 34 34.93 15.82 2.24
C TYR A 34 35.61 17.02 2.91
N PHE A 35 35.21 18.25 2.57
CA PHE A 35 35.85 19.49 3.06
C PHE A 35 34.93 20.46 3.83
N THR A 36 33.66 20.12 4.03
CA THR A 36 32.75 20.90 4.91
C THR A 36 32.87 20.42 6.35
N THR A 37 33.83 20.98 7.10
CA THR A 37 34.11 20.63 8.49
C THR A 37 33.04 21.20 9.44
N ALA A 38 32.02 20.40 9.75
CA ALA A 38 31.08 20.69 10.83
C ALA A 38 31.63 20.15 12.16
N SER A 39 31.83 21.02 13.16
CA SER A 39 32.27 20.63 14.49
C SER A 39 31.18 19.85 15.22
N ALA A 40 31.44 18.60 15.57
CA ALA A 40 30.51 17.74 16.30
C ALA A 40 30.95 17.60 17.77
N SER A 41 30.08 17.98 18.71
CA SER A 41 30.31 17.70 20.15
C SER A 41 30.30 16.19 20.41
N THR A 42 31.28 15.71 21.15
CA THR A 42 31.43 14.29 21.49
C THR A 42 30.50 13.91 22.65
N SER A 43 29.36 13.29 22.34
CA SER A 43 28.60 12.53 23.33
C SER A 43 29.34 11.22 23.65
N ILE A 44 29.56 10.95 24.92
CA ILE A 44 30.17 9.69 25.40
C ILE A 44 29.08 8.62 25.44
N VAL A 45 29.36 7.42 24.91
CA VAL A 45 28.48 6.25 24.97
C VAL A 45 29.14 5.19 25.85
N PRO A 46 28.51 4.72 26.95
CA PRO A 46 29.05 3.65 27.77
C PRO A 46 28.94 2.30 27.05
N SER A 47 29.96 1.45 27.21
CA SER A 47 30.10 0.20 26.46
C SER A 47 29.90 -1.02 27.35
N GLN A 48 28.65 -1.39 27.61
CA GLN A 48 28.28 -2.71 28.15
C GLN A 48 27.09 -3.28 27.37
N VAL A 49 27.29 -4.46 26.80
CA VAL A 49 26.24 -5.28 26.19
C VAL A 49 26.10 -6.53 27.06
N SER A 50 25.05 -6.58 27.87
CA SER A 50 24.73 -7.77 28.67
C SER A 50 24.12 -8.84 27.77
N ILE A 51 24.57 -10.08 27.92
CA ILE A 51 24.00 -11.25 27.24
C ILE A 51 22.70 -11.62 27.97
N PRO A 52 21.56 -11.82 27.28
CA PRO A 52 20.31 -12.21 27.92
C PRO A 52 20.39 -13.64 28.47
N GLU A 53 19.71 -13.90 29.60
CA GLU A 53 19.71 -15.20 30.27
C GLU A 53 18.97 -16.30 29.49
N THR A 54 19.41 -17.54 29.69
CA THR A 54 18.80 -18.74 29.12
C THR A 54 17.39 -18.96 29.68
N ILE A 55 16.37 -18.86 28.83
CA ILE A 55 14.97 -19.06 29.21
C ILE A 55 14.76 -20.51 29.68
N GLN A 56 14.37 -20.69 30.95
CA GLN A 56 13.89 -21.97 31.47
C GLN A 56 12.52 -22.32 30.86
N GLN A 57 12.37 -23.57 30.40
CA GLN A 57 11.10 -24.09 29.91
C GLN A 57 10.24 -24.58 31.08
N TYR A 58 9.11 -23.92 31.34
CA TYR A 58 8.10 -24.39 32.29
C TYR A 58 7.13 -25.41 31.65
N PRO A 59 6.58 -26.37 32.43
CA PRO A 59 5.72 -27.43 31.90
C PRO A 59 4.36 -26.89 31.44
N ARG A 60 3.93 -27.35 30.26
CA ARG A 60 2.74 -26.88 29.54
C ARG A 60 1.45 -27.49 30.10
N THR A 61 0.81 -26.82 31.06
CA THR A 61 -0.58 -27.11 31.43
C THR A 61 -1.54 -26.50 30.42
N ALA A 62 -2.63 -27.21 30.09
CA ALA A 62 -3.60 -26.80 29.09
C ALA A 62 -4.92 -26.33 29.75
N PRO A 63 -5.41 -25.12 29.45
CA PRO A 63 -6.78 -24.72 29.73
C PRO A 63 -7.64 -24.75 28.46
N SER A 64 -8.77 -25.45 28.53
CA SER A 64 -9.90 -25.22 27.62
C SER A 64 -10.75 -24.06 28.16
N GLY A 65 -11.09 -23.09 27.32
CA GLY A 65 -11.90 -21.94 27.71
C GLY A 65 -12.20 -21.01 26.53
N HIS A 66 -13.38 -20.39 26.54
CA HIS A 66 -13.86 -19.55 25.45
C HIS A 66 -13.02 -18.27 25.30
N SER A 67 -12.61 -17.94 24.07
CA SER A 67 -11.97 -16.64 23.77
C SER A 67 -13.01 -15.54 23.88
N SER A 68 -13.10 -14.92 25.05
CA SER A 68 -13.53 -13.53 25.15
C SER A 68 -12.30 -12.70 24.84
N ASP A 69 -12.30 -11.97 23.73
CA ASP A 69 -11.14 -11.18 23.32
C ASP A 69 -10.89 -10.08 24.35
N ALA A 70 -9.88 -10.32 25.20
CA ALA A 70 -9.42 -9.39 26.21
C ALA A 70 -8.71 -8.22 25.51
N GLN A 71 -9.52 -7.25 25.06
CA GLN A 71 -9.08 -6.04 24.37
C GLN A 71 -7.89 -5.43 25.14
N ALA A 72 -6.73 -5.38 24.49
CA ALA A 72 -5.51 -4.88 25.12
C ALA A 72 -5.75 -3.45 25.63
N PRO A 73 -5.29 -3.09 26.85
CA PRO A 73 -5.63 -1.83 27.48
C PRO A 73 -5.18 -0.67 26.59
N GLN A 74 -6.15 0.04 26.00
CA GLN A 74 -5.89 1.10 25.03
C GLN A 74 -5.05 2.19 25.67
N LYS A 75 -3.94 2.53 24.99
CA LYS A 75 -3.02 3.59 25.39
C LYS A 75 -3.78 4.93 25.36
N PRO A 76 -3.73 5.76 26.44
CA PRO A 76 -4.46 7.01 26.46
C PRO A 76 -4.01 7.94 25.31
N PRO A 77 -4.96 8.64 24.64
CA PRO A 77 -4.68 9.38 23.42
C PRO A 77 -3.74 10.57 23.66
N CYS A 78 -2.93 10.90 22.66
CA CYS A 78 -1.96 11.98 22.76
C CYS A 78 -2.66 13.34 22.99
N PRO A 79 -2.50 14.03 24.15
CA PRO A 79 -3.25 15.25 24.43
C PRO A 79 -2.99 16.37 23.43
N LYS A 80 -1.77 16.45 22.90
CA LYS A 80 -1.40 17.39 21.83
C LYS A 80 -2.11 17.08 20.51
N GLY A 81 -2.25 15.80 20.16
CA GLY A 81 -3.02 15.36 18.99
C GLY A 81 -4.50 15.73 19.10
N VAL A 82 -5.12 15.47 20.26
CA VAL A 82 -6.53 15.78 20.50
C VAL A 82 -6.79 17.29 20.44
N ALA A 83 -5.90 18.10 21.02
CA ALA A 83 -5.99 19.57 20.95
C ALA A 83 -5.86 20.09 19.50
N LEU A 84 -4.90 19.56 18.74
CA LEU A 84 -4.63 19.94 17.35
C LEU A 84 -5.79 19.55 16.40
N VAL A 85 -6.35 18.34 16.53
CA VAL A 85 -7.51 17.92 15.72
C VAL A 85 -8.76 18.73 16.09
N ARG A 86 -8.95 19.07 17.38
CA ARG A 86 -10.02 19.98 17.82
C ARG A 86 -9.89 21.38 17.21
N GLN A 87 -8.68 21.93 17.17
CA GLN A 87 -8.40 23.22 16.54
C GLN A 87 -8.69 23.18 15.03
N PHE A 88 -8.32 22.09 14.35
CA PHE A 88 -8.62 21.88 12.93
C PHE A 88 -10.13 21.80 12.68
N ARG A 89 -10.88 21.03 13.50
CA ARG A 89 -12.36 20.98 13.43
C ARG A 89 -13.00 22.35 13.64
N GLN A 90 -12.48 23.17 14.56
CA GLN A 90 -12.94 24.55 14.76
C GLN A 90 -12.73 25.42 13.51
N ARG A 91 -11.58 25.33 12.83
CA ARG A 91 -11.34 26.06 11.57
C ARG A 91 -12.29 25.59 10.45
N ILE A 92 -12.54 24.29 10.34
CA ILE A 92 -13.49 23.74 9.35
C ILE A 92 -14.90 24.31 9.57
N ASN A 93 -15.34 24.43 10.82
CA ASN A 93 -16.66 24.97 11.17
C ASN A 93 -16.81 26.48 10.92
N LEU A 94 -15.71 27.20 10.64
CA LEU A 94 -15.72 28.62 10.26
C LEU A 94 -15.71 28.84 8.73
N ILE A 95 -15.64 27.77 7.93
CA ILE A 95 -15.68 27.86 6.46
C ILE A 95 -17.10 28.25 6.02
N PRO A 96 -17.28 29.35 5.23
CA PRO A 96 -18.59 29.76 4.76
C PRO A 96 -19.29 28.68 3.92
N ALA A 97 -20.61 28.55 4.06
CA ALA A 97 -21.42 27.58 3.32
C ALA A 97 -21.36 27.74 1.78
N ALA A 98 -20.87 28.88 1.29
CA ALA A 98 -20.57 29.10 -0.13
C ALA A 98 -19.40 28.24 -0.67
N VAL A 99 -18.55 27.67 0.22
CA VAL A 99 -17.49 26.74 -0.18
C VAL A 99 -18.09 25.37 -0.44
N ALA A 100 -18.28 25.07 -1.72
CA ALA A 100 -18.87 23.83 -2.21
C ALA A 100 -18.24 22.56 -1.58
N PRO A 101 -19.06 21.53 -1.27
CA PRO A 101 -18.59 20.28 -0.70
C PRO A 101 -17.74 19.47 -1.68
N ALA A 102 -16.90 18.59 -1.13
CA ALA A 102 -16.03 17.73 -1.92
C ALA A 102 -16.80 16.69 -2.75
N SER A 103 -16.46 16.57 -4.03
CA SER A 103 -16.94 15.51 -4.92
C SER A 103 -16.29 14.16 -4.60
N SER A 104 -16.79 13.07 -5.22
CA SER A 104 -16.17 11.73 -5.17
C SER A 104 -14.73 11.69 -5.69
N GLU A 105 -14.37 12.58 -6.61
CA GLU A 105 -13.04 12.66 -7.23
C GLU A 105 -12.07 13.55 -6.44
N HIS A 106 -12.54 14.19 -5.37
CA HIS A 106 -11.73 15.11 -4.57
C HIS A 106 -10.54 14.36 -3.91
N PRO A 107 -9.30 14.92 -3.88
CA PRO A 107 -8.14 14.18 -3.37
C PRO A 107 -8.22 13.75 -1.89
N LEU A 108 -9.08 14.40 -1.09
CA LEU A 108 -9.34 14.01 0.30
C LEU A 108 -10.34 12.85 0.46
N THR A 109 -11.06 12.43 -0.59
CA THR A 109 -12.07 11.35 -0.52
C THR A 109 -11.50 10.02 -0.03
N ARG A 110 -10.20 9.76 -0.27
CA ARG A 110 -9.48 8.59 0.27
C ARG A 110 -9.33 8.57 1.80
N PHE A 111 -9.68 9.66 2.48
CA PHE A 111 -9.71 9.82 3.93
C PHE A 111 -11.16 9.97 4.46
N ALA A 112 -12.18 9.69 3.64
CA ALA A 112 -13.60 9.85 3.99
C ALA A 112 -14.17 8.70 4.86
N GLY A 113 -13.36 8.12 5.74
CA GLY A 113 -13.70 6.95 6.54
C GLY A 113 -12.62 6.60 7.56
N PRO A 114 -12.85 5.58 8.40
CA PRO A 114 -11.88 5.15 9.40
C PRO A 114 -10.58 4.64 8.74
N PRO A 115 -9.42 4.82 9.39
CA PRO A 115 -8.15 4.29 8.90
C PRO A 115 -8.18 2.75 8.88
N ALA A 116 -7.91 2.17 7.71
CA ALA A 116 -7.78 0.73 7.54
C ALA A 116 -6.35 0.30 7.91
N VAL A 117 -6.16 -0.15 9.14
CA VAL A 117 -4.86 -0.56 9.71
C VAL A 117 -5.01 -1.97 10.31
N GLY A 118 -4.04 -2.85 10.08
CA GLY A 118 -3.97 -4.14 10.78
C GLY A 118 -3.55 -3.98 12.24
N ASN A 119 -4.02 -4.84 13.14
CA ASN A 119 -3.79 -4.73 14.59
C ASN A 119 -2.31 -4.58 15.03
N ASP A 120 -1.36 -5.05 14.22
CA ASP A 120 0.07 -5.06 14.49
C ASP A 120 0.89 -4.02 13.66
N GLU A 121 0.24 -3.21 12.81
CA GLU A 121 0.93 -2.26 11.92
C GLU A 121 0.95 -0.84 12.51
N ASP A 122 2.07 -0.11 12.34
CA ASP A 122 2.13 1.31 12.70
C ASP A 122 1.28 2.13 11.72
N ALA A 123 0.10 2.53 12.20
CA ALA A 123 -0.85 3.36 11.47
C ALA A 123 -0.23 4.62 10.86
N TRP A 124 0.82 5.18 11.49
CA TRP A 124 1.45 6.39 10.99
C TRP A 124 2.29 6.14 9.73
N GLU A 125 3.08 5.07 9.68
CA GLU A 125 3.93 4.75 8.52
C GLU A 125 3.10 4.49 7.25
N ILE A 126 1.91 3.91 7.39
CA ILE A 126 0.96 3.69 6.27
C ILE A 126 0.49 5.02 5.67
N TYR A 127 0.22 6.02 6.52
CA TYR A 127 -0.47 7.25 6.11
C TYR A 127 0.41 8.50 6.01
N ASP A 128 1.65 8.49 6.52
CA ASP A 128 2.62 9.58 6.39
C ASP A 128 2.89 9.90 4.91
N GLY A 129 3.24 8.90 4.10
CA GLY A 129 3.49 9.05 2.66
C GLY A 129 2.29 9.66 1.90
N PRO A 130 1.08 9.08 2.01
CA PRO A 130 -0.15 9.69 1.51
C PRO A 130 -0.36 11.13 1.99
N LEU A 131 -0.34 11.39 3.31
CA LEU A 131 -0.58 12.73 3.87
C LEU A 131 0.45 13.74 3.38
N ASN A 132 1.73 13.37 3.32
CA ASN A 132 2.80 14.22 2.77
C ASN A 132 2.52 14.59 1.30
N THR A 133 2.08 13.63 0.50
CA THR A 133 1.79 13.84 -0.94
C THR A 133 0.72 14.91 -1.20
N LEU A 134 -0.20 15.15 -0.26
CA LEU A 134 -1.21 16.22 -0.38
C LEU A 134 -0.89 17.46 0.48
N LEU A 135 -0.47 17.29 1.73
CA LEU A 135 -0.30 18.40 2.67
C LEU A 135 1.04 19.14 2.51
N GLN A 136 2.02 18.59 1.79
CA GLN A 136 3.26 19.31 1.47
C GLN A 136 3.19 20.14 0.18
N GLN A 137 2.07 20.09 -0.57
CA GLN A 137 1.86 20.83 -1.82
C GLN A 137 2.04 22.36 -1.67
N PRO A 138 2.25 23.12 -2.77
CA PRO A 138 2.27 24.58 -2.74
C PRO A 138 0.97 25.17 -2.17
N GLU A 139 1.02 26.38 -1.62
CA GLU A 139 -0.12 26.98 -0.90
C GLU A 139 -1.38 27.08 -1.76
N ASP A 140 -1.26 27.50 -3.03
CA ASP A 140 -2.39 27.55 -3.98
C ASP A 140 -3.08 26.18 -4.13
N LYS A 141 -2.30 25.09 -4.07
CA LYS A 141 -2.79 23.71 -4.12
C LYS A 141 -3.31 23.19 -2.78
N LEU A 142 -2.97 23.81 -1.67
CA LEU A 142 -3.66 23.60 -0.39
C LEU A 142 -5.01 24.33 -0.36
N ARG A 143 -5.10 25.52 -0.96
CA ARG A 143 -6.38 26.26 -1.13
C ARG A 143 -7.37 25.49 -2.02
N ASP A 144 -6.90 24.86 -3.10
CA ASP A 144 -7.73 23.97 -3.94
C ASP A 144 -8.39 22.81 -3.15
N LEU A 145 -7.73 22.32 -2.08
CA LEU A 145 -8.21 21.24 -1.21
C LEU A 145 -9.20 21.70 -0.13
N VAL A 146 -9.44 23.02 0.02
CA VAL A 146 -10.40 23.56 1.00
C VAL A 146 -11.83 23.34 0.49
N ARG A 147 -12.34 22.13 0.75
CA ARG A 147 -13.70 21.69 0.43
C ARG A 147 -14.36 21.07 1.65
N THR A 148 -15.63 21.38 1.85
CA THR A 148 -16.43 20.96 3.01
C THR A 148 -16.97 19.53 2.84
N GLY A 149 -17.63 19.01 3.87
CA GLY A 149 -18.27 17.69 3.84
C GLY A 149 -17.34 16.48 4.01
N GLU A 150 -17.94 15.30 4.08
CA GLU A 150 -17.30 14.02 4.46
C GLU A 150 -16.18 13.58 3.51
N LYS A 151 -16.24 13.95 2.24
CA LYS A 151 -15.21 13.67 1.22
C LYS A 151 -14.11 14.74 1.16
N GLY A 152 -14.23 15.76 2.01
CA GLY A 152 -13.36 16.92 2.10
C GLY A 152 -12.65 16.98 3.45
N LEU A 153 -12.58 18.18 4.00
CA LEU A 153 -11.88 18.46 5.26
C LEU A 153 -12.51 17.75 6.47
N LEU A 154 -13.83 17.51 6.48
CA LEU A 154 -14.49 16.81 7.59
C LEU A 154 -14.09 15.34 7.66
N GLY A 155 -13.99 14.66 6.51
CA GLY A 155 -13.44 13.29 6.44
C GLY A 155 -12.03 13.22 6.96
N LEU A 156 -11.14 14.08 6.44
CA LEU A 156 -9.76 14.20 6.92
C LEU A 156 -9.69 14.48 8.44
N CYS A 157 -10.59 15.30 8.98
CA CYS A 157 -10.65 15.59 10.41
C CYS A 157 -11.04 14.36 11.23
N ASN A 158 -12.05 13.61 10.81
CA ASN A 158 -12.52 12.40 11.50
C ASN A 158 -11.47 11.27 11.41
N PHE A 159 -10.81 11.15 10.26
CA PHE A 159 -9.69 10.25 10.03
C PHE A 159 -8.49 10.57 10.94
N LEU A 160 -8.11 11.85 11.06
CA LEU A 160 -7.04 12.28 11.99
C LEU A 160 -7.43 12.11 13.47
N GLU A 161 -8.71 12.25 13.81
CA GLU A 161 -9.20 11.96 15.17
C GLU A 161 -9.01 10.47 15.51
N SER A 162 -9.43 9.58 14.61
CA SER A 162 -9.26 8.13 14.78
C SER A 162 -7.77 7.71 14.89
N LEU A 163 -6.88 8.29 14.08
CA LEU A 163 -5.44 8.04 14.23
C LEU A 163 -4.89 8.46 15.62
N VAL A 164 -5.38 9.55 16.20
CA VAL A 164 -4.96 10.00 17.54
C VAL A 164 -5.60 9.20 18.67
N VAL A 165 -6.88 8.84 18.51
CA VAL A 165 -7.71 8.23 19.56
C VAL A 165 -7.55 6.72 19.58
N ASP A 166 -7.79 6.06 18.44
CA ASP A 166 -7.85 4.60 18.34
C ASP A 166 -6.45 4.00 18.15
N HIS A 167 -5.59 4.67 17.37
CA HIS A 167 -4.22 4.23 17.07
C HIS A 167 -3.13 4.96 17.87
N GLY A 168 -3.49 5.92 18.73
CA GLY A 168 -2.55 6.58 19.66
C GLY A 168 -1.43 7.39 19.00
N VAL A 169 -1.59 7.81 17.74
CA VAL A 169 -0.58 8.55 16.95
C VAL A 169 -0.25 9.89 17.61
N MET A 170 1.04 10.23 17.68
CA MET A 170 1.51 11.46 18.31
C MET A 170 1.26 12.68 17.40
N GLY A 171 0.52 13.68 17.90
CA GLY A 171 0.16 14.88 17.14
C GLY A 171 1.33 15.65 16.51
N ALA A 172 2.51 15.60 17.12
CA ALA A 172 3.74 16.21 16.61
C ALA A 172 4.18 15.68 15.22
N LEU A 173 3.71 14.49 14.81
CA LEU A 173 4.04 13.88 13.52
C LEU A 173 3.30 14.53 12.34
N PHE A 174 2.14 15.15 12.58
CA PHE A 174 1.34 15.85 11.56
C PHE A 174 1.12 17.34 11.82
N GLU A 175 1.53 17.86 12.98
CA GLU A 175 1.44 19.27 13.40
C GLU A 175 1.75 20.29 12.29
N GLY A 176 3.00 20.38 11.83
CA GLY A 176 3.39 21.33 10.78
C GLY A 176 2.79 21.07 9.40
N LYS A 177 2.09 19.94 9.19
CA LYS A 177 1.33 19.62 7.97
C LYS A 177 -0.09 20.17 8.07
N LEU A 178 -0.72 19.98 9.23
CA LEU A 178 -2.07 20.43 9.52
C LEU A 178 -2.11 21.95 9.74
N GLU A 179 -1.06 22.53 10.32
CA GLU A 179 -0.90 23.98 10.45
C GLU A 179 -0.89 24.69 9.08
N ARG A 180 -0.16 24.16 8.10
CA ARG A 180 -0.19 24.67 6.71
C ARG A 180 -1.57 24.54 6.05
N LEU A 181 -2.33 23.49 6.38
CA LEU A 181 -3.71 23.34 5.90
C LEU A 181 -4.67 24.30 6.61
N MET A 182 -4.49 24.58 7.91
CA MET A 182 -5.24 25.60 8.63
C MET A 182 -4.96 27.01 8.07
N GLN A 183 -3.71 27.33 7.73
CA GLN A 183 -3.36 28.58 7.04
C GLN A 183 -4.05 28.69 5.66
N ALA A 184 -4.16 27.59 4.91
CA ALA A 184 -4.90 27.57 3.65
C ALA A 184 -6.42 27.71 3.83
N ILE A 185 -6.99 27.15 4.91
CA ILE A 185 -8.39 27.39 5.31
C ILE A 185 -8.60 28.87 5.62
N ASP A 186 -7.75 29.46 6.45
CA ASP A 186 -7.81 30.89 6.83
C ASP A 186 -7.68 31.84 5.63
N ALA A 187 -6.98 31.42 4.56
CA ALA A 187 -6.86 32.19 3.33
C ALA A 187 -8.09 32.09 2.40
N VAL A 188 -8.92 31.05 2.53
CA VAL A 188 -10.17 30.84 1.77
C VAL A 188 -11.39 31.32 2.55
N ALA A 189 -11.36 31.18 3.87
CA ALA A 189 -12.30 31.72 4.83
C ALA A 189 -11.58 32.81 5.66
N PRO A 190 -11.27 33.98 5.07
CA PRO A 190 -10.67 35.08 5.81
C PRO A 190 -11.60 35.43 6.97
N VAL A 191 -11.09 35.31 8.20
CA VAL A 191 -11.86 35.56 9.41
C VAL A 191 -12.34 37.00 9.37
N VAL A 192 -13.61 37.18 9.02
CA VAL A 192 -14.28 38.48 9.11
C VAL A 192 -14.36 38.78 10.60
N HIS A 193 -13.48 39.65 11.08
CA HIS A 193 -13.52 40.18 12.44
C HIS A 193 -14.70 41.15 12.56
N GLU A 194 -15.91 40.60 12.51
CA GLU A 194 -17.16 41.33 12.64
C GLU A 194 -17.20 42.01 14.01
N THR A 195 -17.04 43.33 13.98
CA THR A 195 -17.23 44.20 15.13
C THR A 195 -18.74 44.28 15.36
N MET A 196 -19.25 43.37 16.23
CA MET A 196 -20.66 42.98 16.29
C MET A 196 -21.65 44.17 16.35
N PRO A 197 -22.62 44.21 15.42
CA PRO A 197 -23.93 44.83 15.64
C PRO A 197 -24.94 43.76 16.11
N THR A 198 -25.66 44.00 17.19
CA THR A 198 -26.69 43.08 17.69
C THR A 198 -28.00 43.22 16.88
N GLY A 199 -28.54 42.12 16.34
CA GLY A 199 -29.81 42.08 15.60
C GLY A 199 -30.42 40.67 15.57
N PRO A 200 -31.74 40.47 15.77
CA PRO A 200 -32.33 39.13 15.96
C PRO A 200 -33.38 38.70 14.90
N GLN A 201 -33.70 37.39 14.87
CA GLN A 201 -34.88 36.75 14.21
C GLN A 201 -34.91 36.81 12.66
N ASP A 202 -35.64 35.99 11.89
CA ASP A 202 -36.37 34.70 12.04
C ASP A 202 -36.32 34.01 10.62
N VAL A 203 -36.96 32.91 10.19
CA VAL A 203 -38.08 32.03 10.63
C VAL A 203 -37.72 30.57 10.25
N ALA A 204 -38.40 29.56 10.79
CA ALA A 204 -38.32 28.16 10.33
C ALA A 204 -39.31 27.82 9.18
N GLN A 205 -39.02 26.75 8.42
CA GLN A 205 -39.99 26.06 7.55
C GLN A 205 -39.84 24.53 7.67
N ALA A 206 -40.96 23.82 7.53
CA ALA A 206 -41.03 22.35 7.53
C ALA A 206 -41.08 21.79 6.10
N ILE A 207 -40.78 20.50 5.95
CA ILE A 207 -40.85 19.77 4.67
C ILE A 207 -41.87 18.63 4.80
N ASP A 208 -42.65 18.44 3.74
CA ASP A 208 -43.83 17.57 3.68
C ASP A 208 -43.49 16.11 3.40
N VAL A 209 -44.45 15.20 3.63
CA VAL A 209 -44.29 13.75 3.58
C VAL A 209 -45.42 13.12 2.77
N ASP A 210 -45.10 12.56 1.59
CA ASP A 210 -45.65 11.30 1.04
C ASP A 210 -45.35 11.15 -0.46
N SER A 211 -44.76 10.02 -0.85
CA SER A 211 -44.74 9.50 -2.24
C SER A 211 -44.15 8.09 -2.28
N LEU A 212 -45.01 7.08 -2.10
CA LEU A 212 -44.68 5.67 -2.35
C LEU A 212 -45.62 5.13 -3.43
N SER A 213 -45.05 4.56 -4.48
CA SER A 213 -45.78 3.96 -5.61
C SER A 213 -45.55 2.45 -5.66
N GLU A 214 -46.60 1.67 -5.48
CA GLU A 214 -46.55 0.21 -5.56
C GLU A 214 -46.27 -0.26 -6.99
N ALA A 215 -45.41 -1.28 -7.14
CA ALA A 215 -45.11 -1.92 -8.42
C ALA A 215 -45.65 -3.35 -8.43
N THR A 216 -46.42 -3.70 -9.46
CA THR A 216 -47.11 -5.00 -9.58
C THR A 216 -46.18 -6.09 -10.10
N GLU A 217 -46.00 -7.18 -9.35
CA GLU A 217 -45.25 -8.35 -9.82
C GLU A 217 -46.07 -9.26 -10.77
N PRO A 218 -45.45 -9.82 -11.84
CA PRO A 218 -46.13 -10.70 -12.78
C PRO A 218 -46.21 -12.15 -12.27
N ILE A 219 -47.41 -12.60 -11.88
CA ILE A 219 -47.67 -13.97 -11.41
C ILE A 219 -47.55 -14.98 -12.56
N CYS A 220 -46.50 -15.81 -12.55
CA CYS A 220 -46.29 -16.86 -13.53
C CYS A 220 -47.06 -18.15 -13.15
N SER A 221 -48.22 -18.39 -13.78
CA SER A 221 -49.06 -19.55 -13.50
C SER A 221 -48.55 -20.84 -14.17
N CYS A 222 -48.25 -21.87 -13.36
CA CYS A 222 -47.93 -23.22 -13.85
C CYS A 222 -49.14 -24.16 -13.69
N THR A 223 -49.68 -24.68 -14.79
CA THR A 223 -50.72 -25.73 -14.76
C THR A 223 -50.14 -27.11 -14.44
N SER A 224 -50.95 -27.97 -13.82
CA SER A 224 -50.53 -29.28 -13.30
C SER A 224 -50.35 -30.36 -14.38
N GLU A 225 -49.26 -31.13 -14.30
CA GLU A 225 -49.00 -32.29 -15.16
C GLU A 225 -48.82 -33.62 -14.39
N LEU A 226 -48.84 -34.71 -15.17
CA LEU A 226 -48.58 -36.11 -14.81
C LEU A 226 -47.16 -36.32 -14.22
N PRO A 227 -46.88 -37.49 -13.57
CA PRO A 227 -45.58 -37.77 -12.93
C PRO A 227 -44.42 -37.93 -13.94
N SER A 228 -43.90 -36.81 -14.41
CA SER A 228 -42.70 -36.71 -15.26
C SER A 228 -41.44 -37.16 -14.51
N ARG A 229 -40.49 -37.81 -15.20
CA ARG A 229 -39.15 -38.08 -14.67
C ARG A 229 -38.44 -36.76 -14.37
N LYS A 230 -37.88 -36.64 -13.17
CA LYS A 230 -37.15 -35.45 -12.72
C LYS A 230 -35.65 -35.63 -12.89
N TYR A 231 -35.00 -34.66 -13.53
CA TYR A 231 -33.56 -34.56 -13.73
C TYR A 231 -32.97 -33.46 -12.83
N SER A 232 -31.68 -33.52 -12.53
CA SER A 232 -30.99 -32.45 -11.78
C SER A 232 -30.71 -31.25 -12.70
N CYS A 233 -30.90 -30.03 -12.19
CA CYS A 233 -30.52 -28.80 -12.90
C CYS A 233 -29.01 -28.77 -13.17
N MET A 234 -28.61 -28.39 -14.39
CA MET A 234 -27.19 -28.28 -14.74
C MET A 234 -26.52 -27.00 -14.20
N GLY A 235 -27.28 -25.91 -14.05
CA GLY A 235 -26.75 -24.59 -13.68
C GLY A 235 -26.28 -23.78 -14.88
N TYR A 236 -25.63 -22.65 -14.63
CA TYR A 236 -24.94 -21.83 -15.62
C TYR A 236 -23.47 -22.26 -15.72
N LEU A 237 -22.99 -22.60 -16.92
CA LEU A 237 -21.61 -23.01 -17.15
C LEU A 237 -20.70 -21.77 -17.24
N ILE A 238 -19.68 -21.68 -16.40
CA ILE A 238 -18.66 -20.64 -16.47
C ILE A 238 -17.56 -21.09 -17.44
N PRO A 239 -17.24 -20.32 -18.48
CA PRO A 239 -16.10 -20.61 -19.34
C PRO A 239 -14.80 -20.41 -18.55
N ILE A 240 -13.96 -21.45 -18.52
CA ILE A 240 -12.62 -21.42 -17.92
C ILE A 240 -11.59 -21.46 -19.07
N PRO A 241 -10.66 -20.51 -19.17
CA PRO A 241 -9.63 -20.51 -20.20
C PRO A 241 -8.77 -21.79 -20.18
N GLU A 242 -8.30 -22.21 -21.36
CA GLU A 242 -7.46 -23.40 -21.51
C GLU A 242 -6.20 -23.34 -20.61
N GLY A 243 -5.81 -24.49 -20.08
CA GLY A 243 -4.69 -24.61 -19.13
C GLY A 243 -5.00 -24.14 -17.69
N ARG A 244 -6.14 -23.47 -17.44
CA ARG A 244 -6.59 -23.09 -16.09
C ARG A 244 -7.63 -24.08 -15.56
N SER A 245 -7.82 -24.09 -14.25
CA SER A 245 -8.82 -24.94 -13.58
C SER A 245 -9.91 -24.10 -12.93
N ALA A 246 -11.12 -24.66 -12.76
CA ALA A 246 -12.19 -24.01 -11.99
C ALA A 246 -11.71 -23.49 -10.62
N HIS A 247 -10.90 -24.27 -9.92
CA HIS A 247 -10.37 -23.95 -8.60
C HIS A 247 -9.23 -22.91 -8.60
N SER A 248 -8.52 -22.73 -9.73
CA SER A 248 -7.45 -21.73 -9.85
C SER A 248 -7.98 -20.40 -10.41
N ALA A 249 -9.05 -20.44 -11.21
CA ALA A 249 -9.66 -19.29 -11.89
C ALA A 249 -10.80 -18.61 -11.11
N TRP A 250 -11.59 -19.32 -10.29
CA TRP A 250 -12.71 -18.70 -9.57
C TRP A 250 -12.25 -17.78 -8.41
N PRO A 251 -12.81 -16.56 -8.27
CA PRO A 251 -12.51 -15.65 -7.17
C PRO A 251 -13.38 -15.95 -5.94
N PHE A 252 -12.99 -16.95 -5.15
CA PHE A 252 -13.76 -17.42 -3.99
C PHE A 252 -14.07 -16.32 -2.95
N GLY A 253 -13.20 -15.32 -2.77
CA GLY A 253 -13.41 -14.24 -1.81
C GLY A 253 -14.55 -13.26 -2.14
N LEU A 254 -15.27 -13.44 -3.26
CA LEU A 254 -16.51 -12.71 -3.54
C LEU A 254 -17.72 -13.24 -2.79
N HIS A 255 -17.69 -14.51 -2.37
CA HIS A 255 -18.73 -15.14 -1.55
C HIS A 255 -18.93 -14.37 -0.24
N ASP A 256 -17.86 -14.21 0.55
CA ASP A 256 -17.80 -13.40 1.77
C ASP A 256 -18.27 -11.94 1.60
N LYS A 257 -18.10 -11.36 0.40
CA LYS A 257 -18.36 -9.94 0.12
C LYS A 257 -19.74 -9.64 -0.46
N LEU A 258 -20.31 -10.56 -1.21
CA LEU A 258 -21.61 -10.40 -1.87
C LEU A 258 -22.72 -11.17 -1.15
N GLY A 259 -22.39 -11.95 -0.12
CA GLY A 259 -23.34 -12.70 0.68
C GLY A 259 -23.88 -13.93 -0.06
N ASP A 260 -23.00 -14.65 -0.77
CA ASP A 260 -23.26 -15.87 -1.55
C ASP A 260 -24.49 -15.79 -2.47
N PRO A 261 -24.56 -14.86 -3.45
CA PRO A 261 -25.74 -14.70 -4.31
C PRO A 261 -26.07 -15.95 -5.14
N TRP A 262 -25.09 -16.84 -5.35
CA TRP A 262 -25.22 -18.08 -6.11
C TRP A 262 -24.40 -19.21 -5.49
N ASP A 263 -24.95 -20.44 -5.50
CA ASP A 263 -24.20 -21.65 -5.18
C ASP A 263 -23.28 -22.05 -6.36
N TYR A 264 -22.23 -22.83 -6.10
CA TYR A 264 -21.36 -23.35 -7.16
C TYR A 264 -21.09 -24.86 -7.02
N THR A 265 -20.85 -25.51 -8.15
CA THR A 265 -20.48 -26.92 -8.25
C THR A 265 -19.43 -27.12 -9.33
N VAL A 266 -18.43 -27.98 -9.08
CA VAL A 266 -17.44 -28.38 -10.10
C VAL A 266 -17.72 -29.82 -10.51
N ARG A 267 -17.87 -30.07 -11.81
CA ARG A 267 -18.12 -31.39 -12.39
C ARG A 267 -17.21 -31.59 -13.60
N SER A 268 -16.42 -32.66 -13.61
CA SER A 268 -15.46 -32.97 -14.70
C SER A 268 -14.51 -31.80 -15.05
N GLY A 269 -14.07 -31.05 -14.04
CA GLY A 269 -13.22 -29.85 -14.20
C GLY A 269 -13.95 -28.56 -14.62
N SER A 270 -15.19 -28.66 -15.11
CA SER A 270 -16.04 -27.53 -15.48
C SER A 270 -16.77 -26.95 -14.26
N LEU A 271 -16.94 -25.62 -14.23
CA LEU A 271 -17.59 -24.88 -13.14
C LEU A 271 -19.03 -24.52 -13.51
N PHE A 272 -19.98 -24.88 -12.64
CA PHE A 272 -21.40 -24.59 -12.80
C PHE A 272 -21.94 -23.80 -11.61
N ILE A 273 -22.55 -22.65 -11.89
CA ILE A 273 -23.18 -21.76 -10.89
C ILE A 273 -24.70 -22.01 -10.86
N HIS A 274 -25.32 -21.93 -9.68
CA HIS A 274 -26.75 -22.10 -9.50
C HIS A 274 -27.31 -20.91 -8.71
N ALA A 275 -28.38 -20.30 -9.22
CA ALA A 275 -29.09 -19.25 -8.47
C ALA A 275 -29.68 -19.83 -7.18
N ARG A 276 -29.77 -19.05 -6.09
CA ARG A 276 -30.44 -19.49 -4.84
C ARG A 276 -31.89 -19.95 -5.04
N THR A 277 -32.57 -19.41 -6.06
CA THR A 277 -33.92 -19.79 -6.48
C THR A 277 -33.95 -20.98 -7.46
N CYS A 278 -32.82 -21.68 -7.64
CA CYS A 278 -32.74 -22.90 -8.44
C CYS A 278 -33.72 -23.96 -7.94
N LYS A 279 -34.62 -24.42 -8.82
CA LYS A 279 -35.61 -25.46 -8.48
C LYS A 279 -35.00 -26.83 -8.20
N GLN A 280 -33.68 -27.01 -8.41
CA GLN A 280 -32.85 -28.22 -8.33
C GLN A 280 -33.27 -29.39 -9.22
N GLN A 281 -34.57 -29.57 -9.46
CA GLN A 281 -35.21 -30.61 -10.25
C GLN A 281 -35.93 -29.98 -11.46
N ILE A 282 -35.81 -30.61 -12.63
CA ILE A 282 -36.34 -30.15 -13.92
C ILE A 282 -36.87 -31.34 -14.75
N THR A 283 -37.73 -31.06 -15.73
CA THR A 283 -38.38 -32.06 -16.60
C THR A 283 -37.51 -32.53 -17.77
N HIS A 284 -36.59 -31.69 -18.26
CA HIS A 284 -35.76 -31.99 -19.44
C HIS A 284 -34.29 -32.28 -19.03
N PRO A 285 -33.69 -33.39 -19.51
CA PRO A 285 -32.29 -33.70 -19.24
C PRO A 285 -31.34 -32.64 -19.82
N ASN A 286 -30.16 -32.51 -19.20
CA ASN A 286 -29.06 -31.63 -19.64
C ASN A 286 -29.42 -30.15 -19.82
N SER A 287 -30.49 -29.67 -19.18
CA SER A 287 -30.94 -28.27 -19.25
C SER A 287 -30.85 -27.58 -17.88
N SER A 288 -31.20 -26.29 -17.86
CA SER A 288 -31.17 -25.45 -16.65
C SER A 288 -32.47 -24.69 -16.50
N CYS A 289 -32.95 -24.61 -15.24
CA CYS A 289 -34.17 -23.88 -14.88
C CYS A 289 -34.02 -22.36 -15.10
N CYS A 290 -35.13 -21.64 -15.20
CA CYS A 290 -35.16 -20.22 -15.59
C CYS A 290 -34.21 -19.36 -14.75
N ALA A 291 -34.30 -19.46 -13.41
CA ALA A 291 -33.41 -18.74 -12.49
C ALA A 291 -31.90 -18.99 -12.72
N CYS A 292 -31.50 -20.22 -13.08
CA CYS A 292 -30.10 -20.50 -13.41
C CYS A 292 -29.70 -20.06 -14.83
N ARG A 293 -30.66 -19.73 -15.70
CA ARG A 293 -30.41 -19.19 -17.04
C ARG A 293 -30.38 -17.66 -17.02
N GLU A 294 -31.21 -17.05 -16.19
CA GLU A 294 -31.24 -15.60 -15.94
C GLU A 294 -29.89 -15.07 -15.44
N LEU A 295 -29.07 -15.91 -14.79
CA LEU A 295 -27.67 -15.64 -14.45
C LEU A 295 -26.78 -15.16 -15.61
N GLU A 296 -27.10 -15.55 -16.85
CA GLU A 296 -26.40 -15.07 -18.06
C GLU A 296 -26.51 -13.54 -18.23
N ASN A 297 -27.53 -12.92 -17.62
CA ASN A 297 -27.79 -11.48 -17.65
C ASN A 297 -27.40 -10.78 -16.34
N ASP A 298 -26.85 -11.50 -15.36
CA ASP A 298 -26.39 -10.91 -14.09
C ASP A 298 -25.09 -10.13 -14.34
N SER A 299 -25.15 -8.80 -14.20
CA SER A 299 -24.01 -7.90 -14.44
C SER A 299 -22.82 -8.16 -13.49
N SER A 300 -23.08 -8.68 -12.29
CA SER A 300 -22.04 -9.02 -11.33
C SER A 300 -21.31 -10.29 -11.76
N LEU A 301 -22.05 -11.30 -12.23
CA LEU A 301 -21.50 -12.53 -12.77
C LEU A 301 -20.77 -12.30 -14.09
N GLY A 302 -21.34 -11.50 -15.00
CA GLY A 302 -20.70 -11.11 -16.26
C GLY A 302 -19.32 -10.47 -16.04
N GLY A 303 -19.23 -9.52 -15.10
CA GLY A 303 -17.94 -8.93 -14.71
C GLY A 303 -16.97 -9.93 -14.04
N ILE A 304 -17.44 -11.02 -13.43
CA ILE A 304 -16.58 -12.10 -12.92
C ILE A 304 -16.04 -12.92 -14.09
N VAL A 305 -16.87 -13.27 -15.08
CA VAL A 305 -16.45 -14.00 -16.30
C VAL A 305 -15.42 -13.19 -17.08
N GLU A 306 -15.67 -11.89 -17.31
CA GLU A 306 -14.72 -10.96 -17.94
C GLU A 306 -13.34 -10.96 -17.24
N ARG A 307 -13.33 -11.00 -15.90
CA ARG A 307 -12.11 -11.07 -15.07
C ARG A 307 -11.44 -12.44 -15.04
N ILE A 308 -12.16 -13.52 -15.34
CA ILE A 308 -11.60 -14.86 -15.49
C ILE A 308 -10.86 -14.99 -16.84
N GLU A 309 -11.42 -14.38 -17.89
CA GLU A 309 -10.88 -14.34 -19.25
C GLU A 309 -9.71 -13.35 -19.38
N ASN A 310 -9.93 -12.08 -19.09
CA ASN A 310 -8.97 -10.99 -19.28
C ASN A 310 -7.97 -10.83 -18.11
N GLY A 311 -8.18 -11.59 -17.03
CA GLY A 311 -7.43 -11.49 -15.78
C GLY A 311 -7.91 -10.34 -14.88
N VAL A 312 -7.21 -10.17 -13.76
CA VAL A 312 -7.59 -9.23 -12.70
C VAL A 312 -6.47 -8.20 -12.50
N HIS A 313 -6.81 -6.91 -12.52
CA HIS A 313 -5.85 -5.83 -12.34
C HIS A 313 -5.12 -5.92 -10.98
N ASP A 314 -3.83 -5.56 -10.95
CA ASP A 314 -2.96 -5.67 -9.77
C ASP A 314 -3.48 -4.90 -8.54
N ASN A 315 -4.13 -3.76 -8.75
CA ASN A 315 -4.71 -2.95 -7.68
C ASN A 315 -6.14 -3.34 -7.29
N ALA A 316 -6.76 -4.35 -7.93
CA ALA A 316 -8.12 -4.76 -7.59
C ALA A 316 -8.15 -5.50 -6.23
N PRO A 317 -9.20 -5.30 -5.40
CA PRO A 317 -9.27 -5.87 -4.05
C PRO A 317 -9.12 -7.39 -4.03
N LEU A 318 -8.51 -7.94 -2.98
CA LEU A 318 -8.14 -9.36 -2.90
C LEU A 318 -9.31 -10.33 -3.10
N ALA A 319 -10.53 -9.93 -2.71
CA ALA A 319 -11.76 -10.69 -2.94
C ALA A 319 -12.02 -11.01 -4.43
N TYR A 320 -11.66 -10.12 -5.36
CA TYR A 320 -11.82 -10.31 -6.81
C TYR A 320 -10.68 -11.12 -7.44
N GLN A 321 -9.63 -11.45 -6.69
CA GLN A 321 -8.49 -12.22 -7.19
C GLN A 321 -8.84 -13.71 -7.14
N SER A 322 -8.53 -14.44 -8.22
CA SER A 322 -8.59 -15.90 -8.18
C SER A 322 -7.49 -16.47 -7.27
N HIS A 323 -7.61 -17.74 -6.87
CA HIS A 323 -6.58 -18.39 -6.05
C HIS A 323 -5.19 -18.31 -6.69
N GLU A 324 -5.11 -18.50 -8.02
CA GLU A 324 -3.90 -18.33 -8.82
C GLU A 324 -3.35 -16.90 -8.78
N GLY A 325 -4.22 -15.89 -8.89
CA GLY A 325 -3.84 -14.48 -8.75
C GLY A 325 -3.28 -14.14 -7.36
N LEU A 326 -3.87 -14.71 -6.30
CA LEU A 326 -3.37 -14.57 -4.93
C LEU A 326 -1.98 -15.21 -4.77
N VAL A 327 -1.78 -16.44 -5.26
CA VAL A 327 -0.47 -17.12 -5.25
C VAL A 327 0.58 -16.32 -6.01
N ASN A 328 0.25 -15.79 -7.19
CA ASN A 328 1.15 -14.97 -7.99
C ASN A 328 1.54 -13.66 -7.26
N LYS A 329 0.59 -13.00 -6.58
CA LYS A 329 0.88 -11.82 -5.75
C LYS A 329 1.76 -12.13 -4.56
N VAL A 330 1.54 -13.26 -3.86
CA VAL A 330 2.40 -13.71 -2.77
C VAL A 330 3.82 -13.97 -3.28
N GLN A 331 4.00 -14.72 -4.38
CA GLN A 331 5.32 -14.97 -4.98
C GLN A 331 6.01 -13.68 -5.47
N CYS A 332 5.26 -12.68 -5.94
CA CYS A 332 5.80 -11.36 -6.26
C CYS A 332 6.30 -10.64 -4.99
N LYS A 333 5.52 -10.65 -3.91
CA LYS A 333 5.88 -10.02 -2.64
C LYS A 333 7.05 -10.71 -1.93
N THR A 334 7.16 -12.04 -2.00
CA THR A 334 8.33 -12.78 -1.50
C THR A 334 9.60 -12.32 -2.20
N ARG A 335 9.61 -12.28 -3.54
CA ARG A 335 10.77 -11.80 -4.33
C ARG A 335 11.13 -10.33 -4.04
N GLN A 336 10.13 -9.47 -3.80
CA GLN A 336 10.37 -8.08 -3.35
C GLN A 336 11.03 -8.04 -1.97
N ASN A 337 10.59 -8.88 -1.02
CA ASN A 337 11.15 -8.95 0.33
C ASN A 337 12.60 -9.48 0.30
N GLU A 338 12.87 -10.53 -0.48
CA GLU A 338 14.21 -11.08 -0.69
C GLU A 338 15.18 -10.05 -1.29
N ALA A 339 14.75 -9.30 -2.32
CA ALA A 339 15.54 -8.24 -2.93
C ALA A 339 15.89 -7.12 -1.92
N LEU A 340 14.93 -6.72 -1.08
CA LEU A 340 15.15 -5.72 -0.03
C LEU A 340 16.09 -6.23 1.08
N ARG A 341 15.97 -7.51 1.49
CA ARG A 341 16.91 -8.14 2.44
C ARG A 341 18.34 -8.17 1.89
N LEU A 342 18.50 -8.56 0.63
CA LEU A 342 19.80 -8.56 -0.05
C LEU A 342 20.36 -7.13 -0.19
N GLN A 343 19.53 -6.12 -0.46
CA GLN A 343 19.96 -4.73 -0.47
C GLN A 343 20.44 -4.28 0.92
N ALA A 344 19.64 -4.50 1.97
CA ALA A 344 19.98 -4.11 3.34
C ALA A 344 21.27 -4.76 3.85
N LEU A 345 21.51 -6.05 3.52
CA LEU A 345 22.76 -6.74 3.82
C LEU A 345 23.94 -6.11 3.06
N ASN A 346 23.79 -5.85 1.76
CA ASN A 346 24.82 -5.19 0.95
C ASN A 346 25.15 -3.77 1.46
N ASP A 347 24.16 -2.98 1.85
CA ASP A 347 24.36 -1.63 2.39
C ASP A 347 24.99 -1.68 3.80
N THR A 348 24.65 -2.67 4.62
CA THR A 348 25.34 -2.96 5.89
C THR A 348 26.82 -3.28 5.68
N HIS A 349 27.17 -4.13 4.71
CA HIS A 349 28.57 -4.42 4.36
C HIS A 349 29.34 -3.18 3.84
N LYS A 350 28.68 -2.32 3.04
CA LYS A 350 29.26 -1.04 2.58
C LYS A 350 29.51 -0.09 3.76
N LEU A 351 28.57 0.00 4.71
CA LEU A 351 28.70 0.83 5.91
C LEU A 351 29.78 0.31 6.87
N ALA A 352 29.85 -1.00 7.11
CA ALA A 352 30.91 -1.62 7.92
C ALA A 352 32.30 -1.36 7.33
N THR A 353 32.46 -1.49 6.01
CA THR A 353 33.70 -1.19 5.29
C THR A 353 34.08 0.29 5.43
N LYS A 354 33.13 1.22 5.21
CA LYS A 354 33.36 2.67 5.40
C LYS A 354 33.74 3.01 6.84
N SER A 355 33.08 2.41 7.83
CA SER A 355 33.36 2.61 9.25
C SER A 355 34.78 2.15 9.60
N ARG A 356 35.20 0.98 9.13
CA ARG A 356 36.56 0.46 9.30
C ARG A 356 37.61 1.38 8.66
N THR A 357 37.35 1.89 7.46
CA THR A 357 38.25 2.85 6.79
C THR A 357 38.34 4.18 7.55
N MET A 358 37.22 4.70 8.05
CA MET A 358 37.19 5.91 8.88
C MET A 358 37.94 5.72 10.21
N ALA A 359 37.84 4.54 10.84
CA ALA A 359 38.60 4.23 12.06
C ALA A 359 40.11 4.20 11.81
N LEU A 360 40.56 3.60 10.70
CA LEU A 360 41.97 3.62 10.28
C LEU A 360 42.46 5.05 9.97
N PHE A 361 41.64 5.87 9.31
CA PHE A 361 41.96 7.27 9.05
C PHE A 361 42.09 8.10 10.33
N LYS A 362 41.18 7.90 11.31
CA LYS A 362 41.30 8.53 12.64
C LYS A 362 42.60 8.11 13.36
N GLN A 363 42.98 6.84 13.29
CA GLN A 363 44.27 6.36 13.84
C GLN A 363 45.47 7.00 13.14
N PHE A 364 45.42 7.19 11.82
CA PHE A 364 46.47 7.88 11.05
C PHE A 364 46.62 9.34 11.48
N ILE A 365 45.52 10.10 11.55
CA ILE A 365 45.54 11.51 11.96
C ILE A 365 46.06 11.65 13.41
N MET A 366 45.66 10.77 14.34
CA MET A 366 46.21 10.76 15.70
C MET A 366 47.71 10.39 15.74
N ALA A 367 48.18 9.49 14.87
CA ALA A 367 49.61 9.17 14.79
C ALA A 367 50.43 10.37 14.31
N VAL A 368 49.97 11.05 13.25
CA VAL A 368 50.60 12.28 12.72
C VAL A 368 50.60 13.39 13.78
N GLY A 369 49.46 13.68 14.40
CA GLY A 369 49.34 14.69 15.46
C GLY A 369 50.18 14.40 16.71
N SER A 370 50.61 13.15 16.92
CA SER A 370 51.50 12.79 18.04
C SER A 370 52.99 13.08 17.79
N GLY A 371 53.37 13.56 16.59
CA GLY A 371 54.75 13.85 16.19
C GLY A 371 55.66 12.63 16.00
N LYS A 372 55.20 11.41 16.33
CA LYS A 372 55.99 10.17 16.28
C LYS A 372 56.03 9.58 14.87
N VAL A 373 56.92 10.10 14.04
CA VAL A 373 57.08 9.76 12.60
C VAL A 373 57.16 8.24 12.35
N GLU A 374 57.89 7.51 13.20
CA GLU A 374 58.00 6.04 13.19
C GLU A 374 56.62 5.33 13.21
N ARG A 375 55.68 5.88 13.98
CA ARG A 375 54.33 5.36 14.14
C ARG A 375 53.48 5.60 12.89
N VAL A 376 53.77 6.69 12.16
CA VAL A 376 53.14 7.02 10.88
C VAL A 376 53.63 6.06 9.80
N ASP A 377 54.95 5.89 9.63
CA ASP A 377 55.53 4.93 8.68
C ASP A 377 55.01 3.51 8.90
N ARG A 378 55.00 3.04 10.15
CA ARG A 378 54.47 1.70 10.49
C ARG A 378 53.00 1.54 10.11
N LEU A 379 52.18 2.61 10.23
CA LEU A 379 50.77 2.59 9.82
C LEU A 379 50.63 2.61 8.29
N VAL A 380 51.44 3.40 7.59
CA VAL A 380 51.49 3.46 6.12
C VAL A 380 51.85 2.09 5.55
N ARG A 381 52.90 1.43 6.04
CA ARG A 381 53.27 0.08 5.61
C ARG A 381 52.13 -0.94 5.82
N VAL A 382 51.46 -0.91 6.97
CA VAL A 382 50.32 -1.79 7.26
C VAL A 382 49.13 -1.50 6.34
N THR A 383 48.84 -0.24 6.01
CA THR A 383 47.75 0.10 5.08
C THR A 383 48.09 -0.24 3.63
N MET A 384 49.33 -0.06 3.18
CA MET A 384 49.74 -0.48 1.82
C MET A 384 49.79 -2.00 1.67
N ALA A 385 50.24 -2.75 2.68
CA ALA A 385 50.21 -4.21 2.67
C ALA A 385 48.77 -4.75 2.57
N ARG A 386 47.84 -4.19 3.36
CA ARG A 386 46.41 -4.53 3.29
C ARG A 386 45.74 -4.05 2.00
N GLY A 387 46.18 -2.94 1.43
CA GLY A 387 45.64 -2.37 0.20
C GLY A 387 45.81 -3.28 -1.02
N ARG A 388 46.95 -3.98 -1.13
CA ARG A 388 47.19 -4.91 -2.25
C ARG A 388 46.21 -6.09 -2.26
N GLN A 389 45.86 -6.65 -1.09
CA GLN A 389 44.96 -7.79 -0.97
C GLN A 389 43.51 -7.56 -1.47
N TYR A 390 43.08 -6.31 -1.65
CA TYR A 390 41.73 -6.00 -2.15
C TYR A 390 41.63 -5.90 -3.68
N CYS A 391 42.74 -5.91 -4.43
CA CYS A 391 42.71 -5.81 -5.88
C CYS A 391 42.60 -7.16 -6.60
N ASP A 392 43.25 -8.22 -6.10
CA ASP A 392 43.37 -9.51 -6.81
C ASP A 392 42.01 -10.19 -7.06
N CYS A 393 41.04 -10.02 -6.15
CA CYS A 393 39.70 -10.59 -6.27
C CYS A 393 38.90 -10.00 -7.47
N CYS A 394 39.25 -8.80 -7.95
CA CYS A 394 38.59 -8.19 -9.12
C CYS A 394 39.17 -8.63 -10.47
N ILE A 395 40.33 -9.31 -10.50
CA ILE A 395 41.06 -9.64 -11.73
C ILE A 395 40.67 -11.02 -12.28
N GLN A 396 40.17 -11.94 -11.44
CA GLN A 396 39.93 -13.33 -11.83
C GLN A 396 38.62 -13.59 -12.61
N HIS A 397 37.72 -12.61 -12.73
CA HIS A 397 36.41 -12.79 -13.41
C HIS A 397 36.33 -12.26 -14.86
N SER A 398 37.44 -11.81 -15.45
CA SER A 398 37.49 -11.37 -16.87
C SER A 398 38.14 -12.38 -17.82
N GLY A 399 38.33 -13.64 -17.39
CA GLY A 399 39.03 -14.68 -18.16
C GLY A 399 38.15 -15.86 -18.54
N SER A 400 38.16 -16.22 -19.83
CA SER A 400 37.61 -17.45 -20.41
C SER A 400 36.10 -17.69 -20.31
N SER A 401 35.36 -17.15 -21.29
CA SER A 401 34.06 -17.69 -21.73
C SER A 401 34.15 -18.11 -23.20
N ALA A 402 34.89 -19.19 -23.48
CA ALA A 402 34.85 -19.83 -24.79
C ALA A 402 33.46 -20.48 -25.00
N PRO A 403 32.78 -20.26 -26.13
CA PRO A 403 31.49 -20.89 -26.38
C PRO A 403 31.69 -22.41 -26.63
N PRO A 404 30.84 -23.28 -26.06
CA PRO A 404 30.92 -24.71 -26.34
C PRO A 404 30.55 -24.98 -27.80
N SER A 405 31.48 -25.60 -28.54
CA SER A 405 31.22 -26.16 -29.86
C SER A 405 30.18 -27.27 -29.76
N GLY A 406 29.09 -27.18 -30.52
CA GLY A 406 27.95 -28.08 -30.40
C GLY A 406 28.16 -29.50 -30.93
N THR A 407 27.21 -30.36 -30.60
CA THR A 407 27.05 -31.73 -31.09
C THR A 407 25.60 -31.94 -31.58
N PRO A 408 25.33 -32.95 -32.44
CA PRO A 408 24.21 -32.90 -33.38
C PRO A 408 22.86 -33.37 -32.82
N LEU A 409 21.81 -33.00 -33.55
CA LEU A 409 20.46 -33.56 -33.44
C LEU A 409 20.42 -35.04 -33.83
N TRP A 410 19.52 -35.77 -33.18
CA TRP A 410 18.85 -36.99 -33.65
C TRP A 410 17.35 -36.71 -33.70
#